data_AF-A0A752JUU6-F1
#
_entry.id   AF-A0A752JUU6-F1
#
_cell.length_a   1.000
_cell.length_b   1.000
_cell.length_c   1.000
_cell.angle_alpha   90.00
_cell.angle_beta   90.00
_cell.angle_gamma   90.00
#
_symmetry.space_group_name_H-M   'P 1'
#
loop_
_entity.id
_entity.type
_entity.pdbx_description
1 polymer ?
#
loop_
_entity_poly.entity_id
_entity_poly.type
_entity_poly.pdbx_seq_one_letter_code
_entity_poly.pdbx_strand_id
1 'polypeptide(L)'
;MDELNPISSSKANTSARSSGNLDLFNERVLYRKAISEKSDEEIISLIIKQRTEAAVEFQRSIEHSLDQLSTIASTIEQQQNKARRRIAP
;
A
#
# COMPACT_ATOMS: atom_id res chain seq x y z
N MET A 1 -5.87 2.11 -11.28
CA MET A 1 -6.32 3.09 -10.28
C MET A 1 -5.06 3.66 -9.67
N ASP A 2 -4.64 4.81 -10.19
CA ASP A 2 -3.37 5.43 -9.82
C ASP A 2 -3.37 5.78 -8.33
N GLU A 3 -2.36 5.25 -7.68
CA GLU A 3 -2.02 5.38 -6.28
C GLU A 3 -1.89 6.87 -5.94
N LEU A 4 -2.82 7.39 -5.14
CA LEU A 4 -2.71 8.69 -4.46
C LEU A 4 -1.57 8.61 -3.44
N ASN A 5 -0.34 8.57 -3.94
CA ASN A 5 0.86 8.64 -3.13
C ASN A 5 1.04 10.12 -2.71
N PRO A 6 0.80 10.48 -1.44
CA PRO A 6 0.74 11.88 -1.05
C PRO A 6 2.13 12.52 -0.92
N ILE A 7 3.23 11.78 -1.12
CA ILE A 7 4.59 12.31 -0.92
C ILE A 7 5.55 11.73 -1.97
N SER A 8 5.57 12.34 -3.15
CA SER A 8 6.82 12.49 -3.93
C SER A 8 7.16 13.99 -4.05
N SER A 9 7.05 14.71 -2.93
CA SER A 9 7.18 16.17 -2.86
C SER A 9 8.62 16.68 -2.78
N SER A 10 9.62 15.80 -2.59
CA SER A 10 11.03 16.21 -2.50
C SER A 10 11.69 16.42 -3.87
N LYS A 11 11.46 15.53 -4.86
CA LYS A 11 12.04 15.68 -6.22
C LYS A 11 11.17 16.50 -7.19
N ALA A 12 9.90 16.73 -6.88
CA ALA A 12 8.92 17.33 -7.81
C ALA A 12 8.62 18.83 -7.60
N ASN A 13 9.08 19.45 -6.51
CA ASN A 13 8.85 20.87 -6.24
C ASN A 13 9.77 21.81 -7.05
N THR A 14 10.97 21.35 -7.39
CA THR A 14 11.94 22.10 -8.22
C THR A 14 11.82 21.76 -9.71
N SER A 15 11.40 20.54 -10.07
CA SER A 15 11.41 20.09 -11.46
C SER A 15 10.23 20.61 -12.31
N ALA A 16 9.03 20.80 -11.73
CA ALA A 16 7.84 21.20 -12.49
C ALA A 16 7.82 22.70 -12.89
N ARG A 17 8.41 23.60 -12.09
CA ARG A 17 8.58 25.02 -12.51
C ARG A 17 9.69 25.18 -13.55
N SER A 18 10.66 24.26 -13.57
CA SER A 18 11.82 24.29 -14.47
C SER A 18 11.58 23.57 -15.79
N SER A 19 10.63 22.63 -15.88
CA SER A 19 10.42 21.80 -17.08
C SER A 19 9.50 22.42 -18.13
N GLY A 20 8.81 23.52 -17.82
CA GLY A 20 7.89 24.17 -18.76
C GLY A 20 6.65 23.33 -19.13
N ASN A 21 6.40 22.22 -18.44
CA ASN A 21 5.27 21.35 -18.71
C ASN A 21 3.99 21.95 -18.11
N LEU A 22 3.30 22.76 -18.93
CA LEU A 22 2.08 23.48 -18.58
C LEU A 22 0.93 22.54 -18.17
N ASP A 23 0.88 21.33 -18.73
CA ASP A 23 -0.14 20.34 -18.42
C ASP A 23 0.01 19.82 -16.98
N LEU A 24 1.23 19.49 -16.55
CA LEU A 24 1.51 19.09 -15.16
C LEU A 24 1.26 20.20 -14.15
N PHE A 25 1.46 21.46 -14.55
CA PHE A 25 1.16 22.62 -13.71
C PHE A 25 -0.35 22.82 -13.57
N ASN A 26 -1.10 22.76 -14.67
CA ASN A 26 -2.56 22.92 -14.67
C ASN A 26 -3.24 21.81 -13.87
N GLU A 27 -2.82 20.55 -14.05
CA GLU A 27 -3.30 19.43 -13.23
C GLU A 27 -3.09 19.71 -11.74
N ARG A 28 -1.90 20.16 -11.34
CA ARG A 28 -1.60 20.49 -9.93
C ARG A 28 -2.48 21.64 -9.40
N VAL A 29 -2.76 22.65 -10.21
CA VAL A 29 -3.65 23.76 -9.83
C VAL A 29 -5.08 23.26 -9.66
N LEU A 30 -5.57 22.40 -10.55
CA LEU A 30 -6.90 21.77 -10.44
C LEU A 30 -7.00 20.89 -9.19
N TYR A 31 -6.00 20.05 -8.90
CA TYR A 31 -5.97 19.25 -7.67
C TYR A 31 -5.96 20.13 -6.41
N ARG A 32 -5.13 21.17 -6.38
CA ARG A 32 -5.07 22.08 -5.24
C ARG A 32 -6.38 22.84 -5.05
N LYS A 33 -7.03 23.23 -6.14
CA LYS A 33 -8.35 23.88 -6.10
C LYS A 33 -9.42 22.91 -5.61
N ALA A 34 -9.46 21.68 -6.11
CA ALA A 34 -10.39 20.65 -5.67
C ALA A 34 -10.20 20.24 -4.19
N ILE A 35 -8.99 20.33 -3.66
CA ILE A 35 -8.71 20.17 -2.21
C ILE A 35 -9.14 21.42 -1.45
N SER A 36 -8.86 22.62 -1.97
CA SER A 36 -9.26 23.89 -1.33
C SER A 36 -10.78 24.11 -1.32
N GLU A 37 -11.53 23.44 -2.19
CA GLU A 37 -12.99 23.43 -2.23
C GLU A 37 -13.61 22.50 -1.16
N LYS A 38 -12.81 21.65 -0.51
CA LYS A 38 -13.25 20.78 0.59
C LYS A 38 -13.11 21.49 1.92
N SER A 39 -14.03 21.23 2.85
CA SER A 39 -13.87 21.69 4.23
C SER A 39 -12.74 20.91 4.93
N ASP A 40 -12.20 21.48 6.01
CA ASP A 40 -11.16 20.80 6.81
C ASP A 40 -11.66 19.45 7.34
N GLU A 41 -12.93 19.34 7.71
CA GLU A 41 -13.56 18.09 8.14
C GLU A 41 -13.60 17.04 7.02
N GLU A 42 -13.90 17.46 5.79
CA GLU A 42 -13.90 16.57 4.63
C GLU A 42 -12.49 16.08 4.29
N ILE A 43 -11.48 16.95 4.42
CA ILE A 43 -10.07 16.57 4.23
C ILE A 43 -9.64 15.56 5.30
N ILE A 44 -9.97 15.82 6.57
CA ILE A 44 -9.64 14.91 7.68
C ILE A 44 -10.34 13.56 7.48
N SER A 45 -11.63 13.56 7.14
CA SER A 45 -12.40 12.35 6.85
C SER A 45 -11.77 11.53 5.73
N LEU A 46 -11.35 12.19 4.65
CA LEU A 46 -10.68 11.54 3.52
C LEU A 46 -9.36 10.89 3.92
N ILE A 47 -8.54 11.58 4.72
CA ILE A 47 -7.26 11.06 5.23
C ILE A 47 -7.51 9.86 6.15
N ILE A 48 -8.47 9.94 7.06
CA ILE A 48 -8.83 8.84 7.95
C ILE A 48 -9.25 7.64 7.12
N LYS A 49 -10.17 7.83 6.17
CA LYS A 49 -10.63 6.77 5.28
C LYS A 49 -9.45 6.08 4.58
N GLN A 50 -8.61 6.85 3.89
CA GLN A 50 -7.46 6.30 3.15
C GLN A 50 -6.51 5.51 4.06
N ARG A 51 -6.20 6.04 5.25
CA ARG A 51 -5.30 5.36 6.20
C ARG A 51 -5.93 4.10 6.76
N THR A 52 -7.22 4.12 7.08
CA THR A 52 -7.93 2.94 7.59
C THR A 52 -8.04 1.85 6.54
N GLU A 53 -8.30 2.20 5.28
CA GLU A 53 -8.37 1.26 4.16
C GLU A 53 -7.02 0.58 3.92
N ALA A 54 -5.94 1.38 3.85
CA ALA A 54 -4.58 0.84 3.72
C ALA A 54 -4.18 -0.07 4.90
N ALA A 55 -4.58 0.29 6.12
CA ALA A 55 -4.31 -0.55 7.29
C ALA A 55 -5.06 -1.89 7.23
N VAL A 56 -6.30 -1.90 6.75
CA VAL A 56 -7.11 -3.13 6.57
C VAL A 56 -6.50 -4.02 5.48
N GLU A 57 -6.06 -3.45 4.36
CA GLU A 57 -5.39 -4.21 3.30
C GLU A 57 -4.06 -4.80 3.79
N PHE A 58 -3.27 -4.03 4.53
CA PHE A 58 -2.03 -4.51 5.13
C PHE A 58 -2.28 -5.66 6.13
N GLN A 59 -3.30 -5.56 6.97
CA GLN A 59 -3.70 -6.63 7.88
C GLN A 59 -4.04 -7.92 7.11
N ARG A 60 -4.85 -7.83 6.06
CA ARG A 60 -5.21 -9.00 5.22
C ARG A 60 -3.97 -9.63 4.58
N SER A 61 -3.00 -8.82 4.15
CA SER A 61 -1.73 -9.31 3.63
C SER A 61 -0.95 -10.10 4.67
N ILE A 62 -0.90 -9.62 5.92
CA ILE A 62 -0.24 -10.35 7.02
C ILE A 62 -0.95 -11.68 7.28
N GLU A 63 -2.27 -11.67 7.41
CA GLU A 63 -3.07 -12.88 7.64
C GLU A 63 -2.82 -13.92 6.55
N HIS A 64 -2.80 -13.50 5.28
CA HIS A 64 -2.48 -14.39 4.17
C HIS A 64 -1.07 -14.97 4.27
N SER A 65 -0.05 -14.15 4.57
CA SER A 65 1.33 -14.63 4.75
C SER A 65 1.47 -15.62 5.91
N LEU A 66 0.73 -15.40 7.02
CA LEU A 66 0.74 -16.33 8.15
C LEU A 66 0.11 -17.68 7.79
N ASP A 67 -0.98 -17.68 7.01
CA ASP A 67 -1.60 -18.91 6.51
C ASP A 67 -0.66 -19.70 5.58
N GLN A 68 0.05 -19.00 4.70
CA GLN A 68 1.09 -19.59 3.85
C GLN A 68 2.21 -20.21 4.68
N LEU A 69 2.70 -19.51 5.70
CA LEU A 69 3.74 -20.03 6.61
C LEU A 69 3.26 -21.26 7.39
N SER A 70 2.00 -21.26 7.85
CA SER A 70 1.38 -22.40 8.52
C SER A 70 1.34 -23.63 7.60
N THR A 71 0.94 -23.43 6.33
CA THR A 71 0.91 -24.48 5.32
C THR A 71 2.30 -25.04 5.04
N ILE A 72 3.32 -24.17 4.93
CA ILE A 72 4.72 -24.58 4.75
C ILE A 72 5.20 -25.40 5.95
N ALA A 73 4.95 -24.92 7.17
CA ALA A 73 5.34 -25.62 8.40
C ALA A 73 4.73 -27.03 8.48
N SER A 74 3.41 -27.15 8.25
CA SER A 74 2.71 -28.43 8.20
C SER A 74 3.30 -29.38 7.15
N THR A 75 3.62 -28.85 5.96
CA THR A 75 4.25 -29.65 4.89
C THR A 75 5.62 -30.17 5.31
N ILE A 76 6.43 -29.35 5.98
CA ILE A 76 7.75 -29.75 6.49
C ILE A 76 7.61 -30.85 7.56
N GLU A 77 6.69 -30.69 8.50
CA GLU A 77 6.43 -31.70 9.54
C GLU A 77 5.98 -33.04 8.94
N GLN A 78 5.08 -33.01 7.94
CA GLN A 78 4.65 -34.21 7.23
C GLN A 78 5.82 -34.91 6.52
N GLN A 79 6.72 -34.15 5.89
CA GLN A 79 7.91 -34.72 5.23
C GLN A 79 8.87 -35.36 6.23
N GLN A 80 9.14 -34.70 7.37
CA GLN A 80 9.99 -35.26 8.43
C GLN A 80 9.40 -36.55 9.01
N ASN A 81 8.09 -36.58 9.26
CA ASN A 81 7.39 -37.76 9.76
C ASN A 81 7.42 -38.92 8.75
N LYS A 82 7.29 -38.62 7.45
CA LYS A 82 7.40 -39.63 6.38
C LYS A 82 8.82 -40.20 6.28
N ALA A 83 9.85 -39.37 6.47
CA ALA A 83 11.23 -39.83 6.50
C ALA A 83 11.52 -40.74 7.71
N ARG A 84 11.03 -40.38 8.90
CA ARG A 84 11.21 -41.21 10.12
C ARG A 84 10.55 -42.59 10.02
N ARG A 85 9.34 -42.68 9.44
CA ARG A 85 8.65 -43.98 9.25
C ARG A 85 9.34 -44.91 8.24
N ARG A 86 10.14 -44.37 7.31
CA ARG A 86 10.91 -45.19 6.34
C ARG A 86 12.20 -45.78 6.91
N ILE A 87 12.63 -45.31 8.08
CA ILE A 87 13.88 -45.73 8.74
C ILE A 87 13.58 -46.68 9.93
N ALA A 88 12.31 -46.85 10.31
CA ALA A 88 11.90 -47.87 11.27
C ALA A 88 11.90 -49.26 10.59
N PRO A 89 12.50 -50.29 11.22
CA PRO A 89 12.69 -51.63 10.63
C PRO A 89 11.38 -52.40 10.41
#